data_AF-A0A8J6Z382-F1
#
_entry.id   AF-A0A8J6Z382-F1
#
_cell.length_a   1.000
_cell.length_b   1.000
_cell.length_c   1.000
_cell.angle_alpha   90.00
_cell.angle_beta   90.00
_cell.angle_gamma   90.00
#
_symmetry.space_group_name_H-M   'P 1'
#
loop_
_entity.id
_entity.type
_entity.pdbx_description
1 polymer ?
#
loop_
_entity_poly.entity_id
_entity_poly.type
_entity_poly.pdbx_seq_one_letter_code
_entity_poly.pdbx_strand_id
1 'polypeptide(L)'
;MKWQAFFKHWQNLSIAKKIILTVSGLVGATVISTAISGYLFFSLSKTYYQVLQGQETWFAQNEIKNSIYLRINAVLQYVSTGNPDFLHLFEQSNEKVHRLEEYLLTRTQGEDLEALKDFIEESQDW
;
A
#
# COMPACT_ATOMS: atom_id res chain seq x y z
N MET A 1 -5.39 33.27 37.45
CA MET A 1 -5.42 32.91 38.88
C MET A 1 -5.00 31.46 39.20
N LYS A 2 -5.36 30.43 38.41
CA LYS A 2 -5.02 29.02 38.71
C LYS A 2 -3.51 28.73 38.84
N TRP A 3 -2.70 29.33 37.98
CA TRP A 3 -1.24 29.19 38.02
C TRP A 3 -0.60 29.75 39.29
N GLN A 4 -1.06 30.89 39.80
CA GLN A 4 -0.53 31.48 41.05
C GLN A 4 -0.84 30.61 42.27
N ALA A 5 -2.02 29.98 42.30
CA ALA A 5 -2.38 29.03 43.35
C ALA A 5 -1.54 27.74 43.27
N PHE A 6 -1.29 27.24 42.06
CA PHE A 6 -0.41 26.09 41.82
C PHE A 6 1.03 26.38 42.25
N PHE A 7 1.59 27.54 41.91
CA PHE A 7 2.95 27.92 42.30
C PHE A 7 3.11 28.08 43.82
N LYS A 8 2.13 28.69 44.50
CA LYS A 8 2.13 28.76 45.97
C LYS A 8 2.05 27.38 46.59
N HIS A 9 1.20 26.50 46.06
CA HIS A 9 1.08 25.12 46.54
C HIS A 9 2.37 24.32 46.31
N TRP A 10 3.00 24.49 45.14
CA TRP A 10 4.29 23.88 44.81
C TRP A 10 5.40 24.34 45.75
N GLN A 11 5.51 25.64 45.99
CA GLN A 11 6.54 26.20 46.89
C GLN A 11 6.43 25.62 48.30
N ASN A 12 5.20 25.41 48.80
CA ASN A 12 4.90 24.87 50.12
C ASN A 12 5.11 23.35 50.27
N LEU A 13 5.43 22.62 49.19
CA LEU A 13 5.74 21.19 49.28
C LEU A 13 7.16 20.96 49.82
N SER A 14 7.33 19.87 50.58
CA SER A 14 8.65 19.40 50.99
C SER A 14 9.49 18.98 49.77
N ILE A 15 10.81 19.06 49.90
CA ILE A 15 11.77 18.73 48.83
C ILE A 15 11.53 17.32 48.28
N ALA A 16 11.27 16.34 49.14
CA ALA A 16 10.96 14.97 48.74
C ALA A 16 9.70 14.88 47.86
N LYS A 17 8.63 15.62 48.20
CA LYS A 17 7.39 15.63 47.41
C LYS A 17 7.60 16.30 46.04
N LYS A 18 8.44 17.33 45.96
CA LYS A 18 8.81 17.98 44.69
C LYS A 18 9.53 17.01 43.76
N ILE A 19 10.51 16.25 44.30
CA ILE A 19 11.25 15.25 43.53
C ILE A 19 10.32 14.17 42.98
N ILE A 20 9.44 13.61 43.82
CA ILE A 20 8.49 12.57 43.40
C ILE A 20 7.56 13.10 42.31
N LEU A 21 6.98 14.31 42.48
CA LEU A 21 6.09 14.90 41.48
C LEU A 21 6.79 15.13 40.13
N THR A 22 8.03 15.62 40.15
CA THR A 22 8.81 15.84 38.92
C THR A 22 9.13 14.51 38.23
N VAL A 23 9.59 13.50 38.98
CA VAL A 23 9.92 12.18 38.42
C VAL A 23 8.67 11.50 37.87
N SER A 24 7.56 11.49 38.61
CA SER A 24 6.29 10.94 38.14
C SER A 24 5.74 11.69 36.92
N GLY A 25 5.90 13.01 36.87
CA GLY A 25 5.53 13.82 35.70
C GLY A 25 6.35 13.46 34.46
N LEU A 26 7.66 13.26 34.61
CA LEU A 26 8.54 12.82 33.53
C LEU A 26 8.18 11.41 33.06
N VAL A 27 7.98 10.47 33.98
CA VAL A 27 7.56 9.09 33.63
C VAL A 27 6.22 9.11 32.90
N GLY A 28 5.24 9.86 33.41
CA GLY A 28 3.93 10.00 32.77
C GLY A 28 4.02 10.60 31.37
N ALA A 29 4.82 11.65 31.18
CA ALA A 29 5.05 12.27 29.88
C ALA A 29 5.69 11.28 28.90
N THR A 30 6.67 10.50 29.35
CA THR A 30 7.32 9.46 28.52
C THR A 30 6.33 8.37 28.12
N VAL A 31 5.52 7.86 29.04
CA VAL A 31 4.51 6.82 28.74
C VAL A 31 3.50 7.32 27.72
N ILE A 32 3.00 8.56 27.88
CA ILE A 32 2.06 9.18 26.93
C ILE A 32 2.75 9.36 25.57
N SER A 33 3.99 9.85 25.55
CA SER A 33 4.75 10.01 24.31
C SER A 33 4.96 8.69 23.58
N THR A 34 5.32 7.62 24.30
CA THR A 34 5.50 6.29 23.71
C THR A 34 4.18 5.74 23.14
N ALA A 35 3.07 5.93 23.85
CA ALA A 35 1.75 5.52 23.37
C ALA A 35 1.34 6.26 22.08
N ILE A 36 1.56 7.58 22.02
CA ILE A 36 1.29 8.39 20.81
C ILE A 36 2.19 7.94 19.66
N SER A 37 3.50 7.78 19.90
CA SER A 37 4.45 7.32 18.89
C SER A 37 4.09 5.93 18.37
N GLY A 38 3.68 5.02 19.25
CA GLY A 38 3.22 3.69 18.86
C GLY A 38 1.98 3.75 17.98
N TYR A 39 0.97 4.54 18.37
CA TYR A 39 -0.24 4.74 17.56
C TYR A 39 0.07 5.30 16.17
N LEU A 40 0.91 6.34 16.10
CA LEU A 40 1.34 6.94 14.83
C LEU A 40 2.11 5.94 13.96
N PHE A 41 2.99 5.14 14.56
CA PHE A 41 3.72 4.08 13.85
C PHE A 41 2.77 3.05 13.24
N PHE A 42 1.78 2.56 13.98
CA PHE A 42 0.80 1.60 13.47
C PHE A 42 -0.11 2.20 12.39
N SER A 43 -0.51 3.47 12.54
CA SER A 43 -1.32 4.16 11.52
C SER A 43 -0.54 4.36 10.22
N LEU A 44 0.73 4.78 10.33
CA LEU A 44 1.61 4.97 9.19
C LEU A 44 1.93 3.64 8.51
N SER A 45 2.21 2.58 9.27
CA SER A 45 2.50 1.27 8.69
C SER A 45 1.29 0.73 7.94
N LYS A 46 0.08 0.81 8.51
CA LYS A 46 -1.15 0.39 7.83
C LYS A 46 -1.38 1.16 6.54
N THR A 47 -1.20 2.48 6.58
CA THR A 47 -1.34 3.34 5.39
C THR A 47 -0.29 3.00 4.33
N TYR A 48 0.95 2.78 4.75
CA TYR A 48 2.05 2.39 3.86
C TYR A 48 1.78 1.05 3.17
N TYR A 49 1.30 0.04 3.90
CA TYR A 49 0.92 -1.25 3.31
C TYR A 49 -0.24 -1.12 2.32
N GLN A 50 -1.25 -0.30 2.63
CA GLN A 50 -2.37 -0.07 1.72
C GLN A 50 -1.94 0.66 0.44
N VAL A 51 -1.06 1.67 0.55
CA VAL A 51 -0.53 2.39 -0.62
C VAL A 51 0.36 1.48 -1.46
N LEU A 52 1.22 0.66 -0.85
CA LEU A 52 2.05 -0.30 -1.58
C LEU A 52 1.20 -1.32 -2.35
N GLN A 53 0.19 -1.91 -1.70
CA GLN A 53 -0.72 -2.83 -2.39
C GLN A 53 -1.48 -2.14 -3.53
N GLY A 54 -1.98 -0.92 -3.30
CA GLY A 54 -2.63 -0.14 -4.36
C GLY A 54 -1.70 0.20 -5.53
N GLN A 55 -0.42 0.50 -5.27
CA GLN A 55 0.58 0.73 -6.32
C GLN A 55 0.90 -0.54 -7.11
N GLU A 56 1.03 -1.69 -6.44
CA GLU A 56 1.28 -2.98 -7.10
C GLU A 56 0.12 -3.36 -8.03
N THR A 57 -1.13 -3.23 -7.57
CA THR A 57 -2.31 -3.49 -8.39
C THR A 57 -2.40 -2.52 -9.58
N TRP A 58 -2.13 -1.22 -9.36
CA TRP A 58 -2.12 -0.23 -10.43
C TRP A 58 -1.04 -0.50 -11.48
N PHE A 59 0.15 -0.92 -11.06
CA PHE A 59 1.22 -1.31 -11.96
C PHE A 59 0.82 -2.51 -12.81
N ALA A 60 0.27 -3.57 -12.19
CA ALA A 60 -0.21 -4.76 -12.89
C ALA A 60 -1.31 -4.42 -13.93
N GLN A 61 -2.27 -3.56 -13.57
CA GLN A 61 -3.32 -3.11 -14.50
C GLN A 61 -2.75 -2.37 -15.72
N ASN A 62 -1.78 -1.47 -15.52
CA ASN A 62 -1.13 -0.76 -16.63
C ASN A 62 -0.31 -1.69 -17.51
N GLU A 63 0.34 -2.69 -16.92
CA GLU A 63 1.16 -3.64 -17.66
C GLU A 63 0.32 -4.57 -18.55
N ILE A 64 -0.89 -4.94 -18.09
CA ILE A 64 -1.88 -5.65 -18.92
C ILE A 64 -2.30 -4.78 -20.11
N LYS A 65 -2.65 -3.51 -19.87
CA LYS A 65 -3.03 -2.58 -20.95
C LYS A 65 -1.92 -2.43 -21.99
N ASN A 66 -0.69 -2.19 -21.54
CA ASN A 66 0.48 -2.10 -22.42
C ASN A 66 0.67 -3.39 -23.24
N SER A 67 0.50 -4.55 -22.61
CA SER A 67 0.65 -5.85 -23.29
C SER A 67 -0.45 -6.09 -24.33
N ILE A 68 -1.70 -5.66 -24.09
CA ILE A 68 -2.77 -5.66 -25.10
C ILE A 68 -2.37 -4.81 -26.30
N TYR A 69 -1.88 -3.58 -26.09
CA TYR A 69 -1.44 -2.71 -27.18
C TYR A 69 -0.28 -3.32 -27.98
N LEU A 70 0.68 -3.93 -27.29
CA LEU A 70 1.79 -4.64 -27.93
C LEU A 70 1.31 -5.78 -28.82
N ARG A 71 0.34 -6.58 -28.35
CA ARG A 71 -0.27 -7.67 -29.15
C ARG A 71 -0.95 -7.17 -30.40
N ILE A 72 -1.79 -6.14 -30.28
CA ILE A 72 -2.49 -5.55 -31.43
C ILE A 72 -1.47 -5.04 -32.46
N ASN A 73 -0.45 -4.30 -31.99
CA ASN A 73 0.59 -3.80 -32.88
C ASN A 73 1.40 -4.93 -33.52
N ALA A 74 1.74 -5.98 -32.77
CA ALA A 74 2.47 -7.14 -33.28
C ALA A 74 1.68 -7.86 -34.40
N VAL A 75 0.38 -8.09 -34.21
CA VAL A 75 -0.47 -8.69 -35.26
C VAL A 75 -0.53 -7.79 -36.49
N LEU A 76 -0.75 -6.48 -36.32
CA LEU A 76 -0.80 -5.54 -37.45
C LEU A 76 0.51 -5.51 -38.25
N GLN A 77 1.65 -5.53 -37.54
CA GLN A 77 2.96 -5.56 -38.18
C GLN A 77 3.24 -6.90 -38.86
N TYR A 78 2.87 -8.02 -38.25
CA TYR A 78 2.97 -9.34 -38.86
C TYR A 78 2.15 -9.42 -40.16
N VAL A 79 0.88 -8.99 -40.12
CA VAL A 79 -0.02 -9.02 -41.29
C VAL A 79 0.49 -8.10 -42.41
N SER A 80 1.02 -6.93 -42.06
CA SER A 80 1.48 -5.94 -43.05
C SER A 80 2.87 -6.25 -43.64
N THR A 81 3.75 -6.93 -42.89
CA THR A 81 5.14 -7.17 -43.31
C THR A 81 5.48 -8.63 -43.60
N GLY A 82 4.71 -9.57 -43.06
CA GLY A 82 5.03 -11.00 -43.07
C GLY A 82 6.23 -11.37 -42.18
N ASN A 83 6.78 -10.45 -41.38
CA ASN A 83 7.96 -10.71 -40.57
C ASN A 83 7.62 -11.55 -39.32
N PRO A 84 8.14 -12.79 -39.19
CA PRO A 84 7.87 -13.66 -38.04
C PRO A 84 8.35 -13.13 -36.69
N ASP A 85 9.24 -12.15 -36.64
CA ASP A 85 9.65 -11.51 -35.36
C ASP A 85 8.45 -10.92 -34.61
N PHE A 86 7.45 -10.42 -35.34
CA PHE A 86 6.23 -9.89 -34.75
C PHE A 86 5.31 -10.99 -34.22
N LEU A 87 5.34 -12.20 -34.80
CA LEU A 87 4.67 -13.36 -34.21
C LEU A 87 5.29 -13.72 -32.86
N HIS A 88 6.62 -13.70 -32.79
CA HIS A 88 7.31 -13.97 -31.53
C HIS A 88 7.03 -12.90 -30.46
N LEU A 89 6.97 -11.62 -30.85
CA LEU A 89 6.57 -10.53 -29.94
C LEU A 89 5.13 -10.71 -29.42
N PHE A 90 4.21 -11.17 -30.27
CA PHE A 90 2.85 -11.50 -29.87
C PHE A 90 2.84 -12.63 -28.83
N GLU A 91 3.52 -13.74 -29.08
CA GLU A 91 3.63 -14.88 -28.16
C GLU A 91 4.23 -14.48 -26.81
N GLN A 92 5.34 -13.74 -26.80
CA GLN A 92 5.97 -13.24 -25.58
C GLN A 92 5.04 -12.35 -24.76
N SER A 93 4.28 -11.49 -25.43
CA SER A 93 3.33 -10.61 -24.74
C SER A 93 2.13 -11.38 -24.18
N ASN A 94 1.70 -12.48 -24.81
CA ASN A 94 0.69 -13.38 -24.26
C ASN A 94 1.16 -14.06 -22.97
N GLU A 95 2.38 -14.63 -22.97
CA GLU A 95 2.95 -15.25 -21.77
C GLU A 95 3.10 -14.25 -20.62
N LYS A 96 3.43 -12.99 -20.94
CA LYS A 96 3.52 -11.91 -19.96
C LYS A 96 2.15 -11.56 -19.35
N VAL A 97 1.09 -11.49 -20.16
CA VAL A 97 -0.27 -11.24 -19.68
C VAL A 97 -0.73 -12.37 -18.77
N HIS A 98 -0.50 -13.62 -19.16
CA HIS A 98 -0.89 -14.77 -18.34
C HIS A 98 -0.26 -14.74 -16.94
N ARG A 99 1.03 -14.41 -16.85
CA ARG A 99 1.72 -14.24 -15.56
C ARG A 99 1.14 -13.09 -14.72
N LEU A 100 0.70 -12.01 -15.36
CA LEU A 100 0.07 -10.88 -14.67
C LEU A 100 -1.34 -11.23 -14.17
N GLU A 101 -2.09 -12.01 -14.94
CA GLU A 101 -3.40 -12.55 -14.54
C GLU A 101 -3.27 -13.46 -13.31
N GLU A 102 -2.33 -14.42 -13.33
CA GLU A 102 -2.03 -15.27 -12.16
C GLU A 102 -1.63 -14.43 -10.94
N TYR A 103 -0.80 -13.40 -11.14
CA TYR A 103 -0.40 -12.49 -10.07
C TYR A 103 -1.60 -11.75 -9.46
N LEU A 104 -2.52 -11.26 -10.29
CA LEU A 104 -3.71 -10.56 -9.81
C LEU A 104 -4.69 -11.50 -9.12
N LEU A 105 -4.89 -12.71 -9.65
CA LEU A 105 -5.76 -13.73 -9.06
C LEU A 105 -5.27 -14.18 -7.67
N THR A 106 -3.96 -14.27 -7.46
CA THR A 106 -3.38 -14.67 -6.16
C THR A 106 -3.41 -13.56 -5.11
N ARG A 107 -3.58 -12.29 -5.51
CA ARG A 107 -3.52 -11.12 -4.61
C ARG A 107 -4.85 -10.39 -4.42
N THR A 108 -5.83 -10.63 -5.29
CA THR A 108 -7.16 -10.04 -5.17
C THR A 108 -8.04 -10.93 -4.29
N GLN A 109 -8.86 -10.35 -3.43
CA GLN A 109 -9.74 -11.09 -2.50
C GLN A 109 -11.14 -10.49 -2.50
N GLY A 110 -12.15 -11.29 -2.13
CA GLY A 110 -13.53 -10.82 -2.00
C GLY A 110 -14.22 -10.60 -3.35
N GLU A 111 -15.15 -9.65 -3.41
CA GLU A 111 -15.96 -9.36 -4.61
C GLU A 111 -15.10 -8.95 -5.82
N ASP A 112 -13.96 -8.28 -5.59
CA ASP A 112 -13.02 -7.89 -6.64
C ASP A 112 -12.37 -9.10 -7.33
N LEU A 113 -12.24 -10.24 -6.64
CA LEU A 113 -11.67 -11.46 -7.22
C LEU A 113 -12.64 -12.10 -8.21
N GLU A 114 -13.93 -12.12 -7.90
CA GLU A 114 -14.95 -12.70 -8.79
C GLU A 114 -15.09 -11.83 -10.04
N ALA A 115 -15.16 -10.50 -9.89
CA ALA A 115 -15.17 -9.58 -11.03
C ALA A 115 -13.91 -9.71 -11.92
N LEU A 116 -12.75 -9.98 -11.32
CA LEU A 116 -11.51 -10.22 -12.05
C LEU A 116 -11.54 -11.55 -12.81
N LYS A 117 -12.07 -12.63 -12.22
CA LYS A 117 -12.22 -13.92 -12.89
C LYS A 117 -13.15 -13.83 -14.08
N ASP A 118 -14.32 -13.20 -13.89
CA ASP A 118 -15.30 -12.98 -14.96
C ASP A 118 -14.66 -12.22 -16.12
N PHE A 119 -13.92 -11.15 -15.82
CA PHE A 119 -13.19 -10.39 -16.83
C PHE A 119 -12.15 -11.23 -17.58
N ILE A 120 -11.37 -12.06 -16.87
CA ILE A 120 -10.36 -12.92 -17.51
C ILE A 120 -11.04 -13.96 -18.41
N GLU A 121 -12.09 -14.62 -17.94
CA GLU A 121 -12.84 -15.65 -18.68
C GLU A 121 -13.48 -15.06 -19.96
N GLU A 122 -14.18 -13.93 -19.86
CA GLU A 122 -14.71 -13.21 -21.02
C GLU A 122 -13.60 -12.78 -22.00
N SER A 123 -12.41 -12.50 -21.48
CA SER A 123 -11.24 -12.13 -22.29
C SER A 123 -10.45 -13.32 -22.86
N GLN A 124 -10.93 -14.56 -22.76
CA GLN A 124 -10.34 -15.70 -23.46
C GLN A 124 -11.17 -16.15 -24.68
N ASP A 125 -12.39 -15.64 -24.81
CA ASP A 125 -13.35 -15.99 -25.87
C ASP A 125 -13.26 -15.11 -27.15
N TRP A 126 -12.31 -14.17 -27.23
CA TRP A 126 -12.07 -13.27 -28.38
C TRP A 126 -10.77 -13.59 -29.12
#